data_AF-A0A4U7JBR9-F1
#
_entry.id   AF-A0A4U7JBR9-F1
#
_cell.length_a   1.000
_cell.length_b   1.000
_cell.length_c   1.000
_cell.angle_alpha   90.00
_cell.angle_beta   90.00
_cell.angle_gamma   90.00
#
_symmetry.space_group_name_H-M   'P 1'
#
loop_
_entity.id
_entity.type
_entity.pdbx_description
1 polymer ?
#
loop_
_entity_poly.entity_id
_entity_poly.type
_entity_poly.pdbx_seq_one_letter_code
_entity_poly.pdbx_strand_id
1 'polypeptide(L)'
;MSDKGKEFEELVHYVYASLLKMEERNAIISKNVIIRGNDNTNNEFDVYYEFKKVGIPHRVAIECKNHSRPIERMYIHNFAGKLESVAPMQGVMISVSGYQEGAYEIAKKKGIILLEEKDLPRFNEILAEQFKFVFLPDENASGEPFWTLMEIENGENNGNYVCMPSNAEYDFIIPLFISKKVAETFKQKYYGNRECAVRGIRREQLFGLVEFTKIHNIIFWLVLSQPEEDGFDYFILTTEKLRKNYL
;
A
#
# COMPACT_ATOMS: atom_id res chain seq x y z
N MET A 1 -19.54 -3.50 -27.44
CA MET A 1 -20.35 -2.92 -26.34
C MET A 1 -19.65 -3.35 -25.07
N SER A 2 -19.17 -2.41 -24.26
CA SER A 2 -18.60 -2.79 -22.97
C SER A 2 -19.72 -3.25 -22.05
N ASP A 3 -19.45 -4.34 -21.34
CA ASP A 3 -20.33 -4.85 -20.32
C ASP A 3 -20.11 -4.01 -19.06
N LYS A 4 -21.02 -3.07 -18.80
CA LYS A 4 -20.95 -2.16 -17.65
C LYS A 4 -20.79 -2.91 -16.32
N GLY A 5 -21.28 -4.15 -16.22
CA GLY A 5 -21.06 -5.00 -15.06
C GLY A 5 -19.58 -5.32 -14.89
N LYS A 6 -18.94 -5.83 -15.95
CA LYS A 6 -17.51 -6.16 -15.96
C LYS A 6 -16.61 -4.96 -15.72
N GLU A 7 -16.94 -3.80 -16.29
CA GLU A 7 -16.18 -2.56 -16.02
C GLU A 7 -16.20 -2.20 -14.53
N PHE A 8 -17.35 -2.38 -13.88
CA PHE A 8 -17.49 -2.12 -12.45
C PHE A 8 -16.72 -3.16 -11.60
N GLU A 9 -16.78 -4.44 -11.96
CA GLU A 9 -15.97 -5.49 -11.33
C GLU A 9 -14.46 -5.23 -11.48
N GLU A 10 -14.02 -4.76 -12.64
CA GLU A 10 -12.63 -4.38 -12.90
C GLU A 10 -12.19 -3.19 -12.06
N LEU A 11 -13.04 -2.18 -11.90
CA LEU A 11 -12.80 -1.05 -11.01
C LEU A 11 -12.65 -1.53 -9.56
N VAL A 12 -13.60 -2.31 -9.06
CA VAL A 12 -13.57 -2.84 -7.69
C VAL A 12 -12.31 -3.67 -7.46
N HIS A 13 -11.96 -4.57 -8.38
CA HIS A 13 -10.73 -5.34 -8.28
C HIS A 13 -9.48 -4.44 -8.26
N TYR A 14 -9.40 -3.43 -9.13
CA TYR A 14 -8.27 -2.50 -9.17
C TYR A 14 -8.10 -1.75 -7.84
N VAL A 15 -9.21 -1.28 -7.26
CA VAL A 15 -9.22 -0.57 -5.97
C VAL A 15 -8.65 -1.48 -4.87
N TYR A 16 -9.23 -2.67 -4.69
CA TYR A 16 -8.79 -3.58 -3.62
C TYR A 16 -7.36 -4.11 -3.84
N ALA A 17 -6.97 -4.40 -5.09
CA ALA A 17 -5.61 -4.80 -5.41
C ALA A 17 -4.59 -3.69 -5.05
N SER A 18 -4.95 -2.43 -5.28
CA SER A 18 -4.10 -1.29 -4.97
C SER A 18 -3.93 -1.09 -3.47
N LEU A 19 -5.01 -1.19 -2.70
CA LEU A 19 -4.99 -1.07 -1.24
C LEU A 19 -4.22 -2.22 -0.58
N LEU A 20 -4.53 -3.46 -0.96
CA LEU A 20 -3.87 -4.65 -0.42
C LEU A 20 -2.36 -4.65 -0.68
N LYS A 21 -1.92 -4.13 -1.83
CA LYS A 21 -0.49 -3.98 -2.13
C LYS A 21 0.24 -3.07 -1.14
N MET A 22 -0.43 -2.06 -0.59
CA MET A 22 0.15 -1.13 0.39
C MET A 22 0.12 -1.71 1.81
N GLU A 23 -0.98 -2.37 2.17
CA GLU A 23 -1.25 -2.76 3.57
C GLU A 23 -0.81 -4.20 3.88
N GLU A 24 -0.95 -5.14 2.95
CA GLU A 24 -0.82 -6.58 3.18
C GLU A 24 0.01 -7.23 2.06
N ARG A 25 1.34 -7.17 2.14
CA ARG A 25 2.28 -7.65 1.09
C ARG A 25 2.06 -9.09 0.62
N ASN A 26 1.49 -9.95 1.46
CA ASN A 26 1.26 -11.36 1.17
C ASN A 26 -0.20 -11.67 0.78
N ALA A 27 -1.02 -10.65 0.54
CA ALA A 27 -2.39 -10.85 0.09
C ALA A 27 -2.42 -11.42 -1.33
N ILE A 28 -3.33 -12.37 -1.53
CA ILE A 28 -3.71 -12.89 -2.84
C ILE A 28 -5.04 -12.23 -3.18
N ILE A 29 -5.18 -11.73 -4.40
CA ILE A 29 -6.44 -11.21 -4.95
C ILE A 29 -6.69 -11.81 -6.32
N SER A 30 -7.95 -12.11 -6.65
CA SER A 30 -8.35 -12.74 -7.90
C SER A 30 -9.75 -12.29 -8.32
N LYS A 31 -10.02 -12.33 -9.63
CA LYS A 31 -11.34 -12.06 -10.22
C LYS A 31 -12.04 -13.36 -10.60
N ASN A 32 -13.38 -13.34 -10.63
CA ASN A 32 -14.24 -14.40 -11.16
C ASN A 32 -13.88 -15.78 -10.60
N VAL A 33 -13.69 -15.83 -9.28
CA VAL A 33 -13.24 -17.03 -8.59
C VAL A 33 -14.42 -17.98 -8.43
N ILE A 34 -14.29 -19.18 -8.96
CA ILE A 34 -15.26 -20.26 -8.76
C ILE A 34 -14.79 -21.13 -7.60
N ILE A 35 -15.61 -21.20 -6.55
CA ILE A 35 -15.39 -22.08 -5.40
C ILE A 35 -16.51 -23.09 -5.34
N ARG A 36 -16.14 -24.37 -5.30
CA ARG A 36 -17.12 -25.46 -5.13
C ARG A 36 -17.58 -25.52 -3.68
N GLY A 37 -18.90 -25.39 -3.48
CA GLY A 37 -19.55 -25.49 -2.18
C GLY A 37 -19.65 -26.94 -1.67
N ASN A 38 -19.95 -27.07 -0.39
CA ASN A 38 -20.21 -28.32 0.32
C ASN A 38 -21.45 -29.07 -0.21
N ASP A 39 -22.34 -28.35 -0.89
CA ASP A 39 -23.54 -28.84 -1.58
C ASP A 39 -23.27 -29.22 -3.05
N ASN A 40 -22.00 -29.20 -3.48
CA ASN A 40 -21.55 -29.41 -4.86
C ASN A 40 -21.93 -28.32 -5.86
N THR A 41 -22.45 -27.17 -5.41
CA THR A 41 -22.69 -26.03 -6.29
C THR A 41 -21.37 -25.31 -6.61
N ASN A 42 -21.23 -24.80 -7.82
CA ASN A 42 -20.12 -23.93 -8.18
C ASN A 42 -20.56 -22.48 -7.91
N ASN A 43 -19.92 -21.83 -6.95
CA ASN A 43 -20.22 -20.46 -6.55
C ASN A 43 -19.16 -19.53 -7.11
N GLU A 44 -19.58 -18.62 -7.98
CA GLU A 44 -18.72 -17.57 -8.54
C GLU A 44 -18.77 -16.32 -7.66
N PHE A 45 -17.60 -15.76 -7.40
CA PHE A 45 -17.37 -14.50 -6.71
C PHE A 45 -16.60 -13.54 -7.61
N ASP A 46 -17.11 -12.34 -7.79
CA ASP A 46 -16.58 -11.36 -8.75
C ASP A 46 -15.14 -10.94 -8.37
N VAL A 47 -14.90 -10.71 -7.07
CA VAL A 47 -13.56 -10.52 -6.51
C VAL A 47 -13.40 -11.35 -5.24
N TYR A 48 -12.24 -11.97 -5.08
CA TYR A 48 -11.84 -12.68 -3.88
C TYR A 48 -10.45 -12.24 -3.46
N TYR A 49 -10.25 -12.04 -2.16
CA TYR A 49 -8.90 -11.89 -1.61
C TYR A 49 -8.70 -12.63 -0.29
N GLU A 50 -7.46 -13.03 -0.05
CA GLU A 50 -7.03 -13.72 1.17
C GLU A 50 -5.63 -13.25 1.60
N PHE A 51 -5.47 -13.03 2.91
CA PHE A 51 -4.16 -12.83 3.53
C PHE A 51 -4.11 -13.56 4.89
N LYS A 52 -2.94 -13.64 5.52
CA LYS A 52 -2.76 -14.29 6.82
C LYS A 52 -2.27 -13.30 7.86
N LYS A 53 -2.96 -13.22 9.00
CA LYS A 53 -2.53 -12.45 10.16
C LYS A 53 -2.36 -13.39 11.35
N VAL A 54 -1.17 -13.43 11.93
CA VAL A 54 -0.82 -14.34 13.04
C VAL A 54 -1.16 -15.81 12.70
N GLY A 55 -0.91 -16.23 11.46
CA GLY A 55 -1.19 -17.59 10.97
C GLY A 55 -2.66 -17.90 10.67
N ILE A 56 -3.59 -16.97 10.94
CA ILE A 56 -5.01 -17.14 10.69
C ILE A 56 -5.35 -16.58 9.30
N PRO A 57 -6.00 -17.35 8.41
CA PRO A 57 -6.45 -16.85 7.12
C PRO A 57 -7.64 -15.90 7.28
N HIS A 58 -7.53 -14.73 6.66
CA HIS A 58 -8.60 -13.76 6.50
C HIS A 58 -9.03 -13.78 5.05
N ARG A 59 -10.30 -14.14 4.81
CA ARG A 59 -10.87 -14.32 3.47
C ARG A 59 -12.02 -13.38 3.27
N VAL A 60 -12.06 -12.74 2.11
CA VAL A 60 -13.14 -11.84 1.73
C VAL A 60 -13.57 -12.15 0.30
N ALA A 61 -14.87 -12.30 0.12
CA ALA A 61 -15.50 -12.38 -1.18
C ALA A 61 -16.35 -11.14 -1.42
N ILE A 62 -16.24 -10.57 -2.62
CA ILE A 62 -16.94 -9.37 -3.04
C ILE A 62 -17.86 -9.71 -4.21
N GLU A 63 -19.13 -9.31 -4.08
CA GLU A 63 -20.12 -9.34 -5.16
C GLU A 63 -20.42 -7.91 -5.62
N CYS A 64 -20.31 -7.66 -6.91
CA CYS A 64 -20.55 -6.38 -7.55
C CYS A 64 -21.96 -6.35 -8.18
N LYS A 65 -22.65 -5.21 -8.05
CA LYS A 65 -23.98 -5.00 -8.64
C LYS A 65 -24.10 -3.64 -9.31
N ASN A 66 -23.98 -3.64 -10.64
CA ASN A 66 -24.20 -2.48 -11.49
C ASN A 66 -25.64 -2.46 -12.07
N HIS A 67 -26.63 -2.30 -11.19
CA HIS A 67 -28.03 -2.13 -11.60
C HIS A 67 -28.41 -0.66 -11.70
N SER A 68 -29.42 -0.35 -12.51
CA SER A 68 -30.01 0.99 -12.60
C SER A 68 -30.93 1.34 -11.42
N ARG A 69 -31.30 0.35 -10.59
CA ARG A 69 -32.17 0.53 -9.42
C ARG A 69 -31.54 -0.11 -8.18
N PRO A 70 -31.86 0.41 -6.98
CA PRO A 70 -31.33 -0.12 -5.73
C PRO A 70 -31.54 -1.64 -5.60
N ILE A 71 -30.53 -2.30 -5.05
CA ILE A 71 -30.48 -3.76 -4.94
C ILE A 71 -31.53 -4.26 -3.95
N GLU A 72 -32.28 -5.27 -4.40
CA GLU A 72 -33.34 -5.91 -3.64
C GLU A 72 -32.80 -6.96 -2.68
N ARG A 73 -33.58 -7.27 -1.63
CA ARG A 73 -33.25 -8.28 -0.61
C ARG A 73 -32.88 -9.65 -1.18
N MET A 74 -33.43 -10.03 -2.33
CA MET A 74 -33.19 -11.33 -2.97
C MET A 74 -31.71 -11.52 -3.33
N TYR A 75 -31.04 -10.47 -3.79
CA TYR A 75 -29.61 -10.54 -4.13
C TYR A 75 -28.75 -10.78 -2.89
N ILE A 76 -29.12 -10.19 -1.75
CA ILE A 76 -28.43 -10.44 -0.48
C ILE A 76 -28.63 -11.89 -0.02
N HIS A 77 -29.85 -12.42 -0.14
CA HIS A 77 -30.12 -13.82 0.18
C HIS A 77 -29.33 -14.79 -0.70
N ASN A 78 -29.27 -14.53 -2.01
CA ASN A 78 -28.49 -15.35 -2.95
C ASN A 78 -26.99 -15.32 -2.59
N PHE A 79 -26.44 -14.14 -2.33
CA PHE A 79 -25.04 -14.00 -1.95
C PHE A 79 -24.73 -14.67 -0.61
N ALA A 80 -25.60 -14.52 0.40
CA ALA A 80 -25.49 -15.23 1.67
C ALA A 80 -25.47 -16.75 1.47
N GLY A 81 -26.32 -17.28 0.59
CA GLY A 81 -26.33 -18.71 0.24
C GLY A 81 -25.01 -19.18 -0.37
N LYS A 82 -24.43 -18.39 -1.30
CA LYS A 82 -23.09 -18.67 -1.85
C LYS A 82 -22.02 -18.74 -0.77
N LEU A 83 -22.05 -17.81 0.19
CA LEU A 83 -21.07 -17.73 1.29
C LEU A 83 -21.24 -18.90 2.28
N GLU A 84 -22.49 -19.26 2.60
CA GLU A 84 -22.82 -20.36 3.51
C GLU A 84 -22.45 -21.74 2.97
N SER A 85 -22.43 -21.92 1.64
CA SER A 85 -22.06 -23.19 1.00
C SER A 85 -20.54 -23.41 0.92
N VAL A 86 -19.72 -22.37 1.09
CA VAL A 86 -18.25 -22.45 0.97
C VAL A 86 -17.57 -22.35 2.35
N ALA A 87 -16.25 -22.11 2.36
CA ALA A 87 -15.51 -21.92 3.60
C ALA A 87 -15.82 -20.56 4.27
N PRO A 88 -15.65 -20.43 5.60
CA PRO A 88 -15.86 -19.17 6.29
C PRO A 88 -15.07 -18.02 5.66
N MET A 89 -15.78 -16.95 5.29
CA MET A 89 -15.24 -15.73 4.71
C MET A 89 -16.20 -14.55 4.95
N GLN A 90 -15.67 -13.33 4.95
CA GLN A 90 -16.47 -12.12 5.02
C GLN A 90 -17.07 -11.83 3.64
N GLY A 91 -18.38 -11.60 3.60
CA GLY A 91 -19.06 -11.14 2.39
C GLY A 91 -19.09 -9.61 2.33
N VAL A 92 -18.72 -9.04 1.20
CA VAL A 92 -18.93 -7.63 0.85
C VAL A 92 -19.77 -7.60 -0.42
N MET A 93 -20.84 -6.80 -0.43
CA MET A 93 -21.54 -6.49 -1.68
C MET A 93 -21.36 -5.01 -1.97
N ILE A 94 -21.07 -4.68 -3.24
CA ILE A 94 -20.86 -3.31 -3.67
C ILE A 94 -21.85 -2.97 -4.79
N SER A 95 -22.56 -1.85 -4.68
CA SER A 95 -23.55 -1.43 -5.68
C SER A 95 -23.34 -0.01 -6.20
N VAL A 96 -23.60 0.18 -7.49
CA VAL A 96 -23.65 1.51 -8.12
C VAL A 96 -24.90 2.30 -7.69
N SER A 97 -26.04 1.62 -7.45
CA SER A 97 -27.34 2.26 -7.18
C SER A 97 -27.84 2.08 -5.75
N GLY A 98 -26.98 1.60 -4.84
CA GLY A 98 -27.31 1.38 -3.45
C GLY A 98 -28.31 0.24 -3.23
N TYR A 99 -29.00 0.27 -2.10
CA TYR A 99 -29.81 -0.85 -1.61
C TYR A 99 -31.19 -0.40 -1.15
N GLN A 100 -32.17 -1.28 -1.28
CA GLN A 100 -33.48 -1.09 -0.66
C GLN A 100 -33.39 -1.32 0.86
N GLU A 101 -34.32 -0.75 1.63
CA GLU A 101 -34.38 -0.90 3.09
C GLU A 101 -34.35 -2.38 3.53
N GLY A 102 -35.17 -3.22 2.89
CA GLY A 102 -35.19 -4.66 3.18
C GLY A 102 -33.88 -5.40 2.86
N ALA A 103 -33.04 -4.86 1.97
CA ALA A 103 -31.71 -5.40 1.68
C ALA A 103 -30.70 -5.03 2.79
N TYR A 104 -30.76 -3.80 3.32
CA TYR A 104 -29.96 -3.41 4.48
C TYR A 104 -30.27 -4.26 5.72
N GLU A 105 -31.56 -4.47 6.01
CA GLU A 105 -31.98 -5.29 7.16
C GLU A 105 -31.45 -6.71 7.11
N ILE A 106 -31.54 -7.36 5.94
CA ILE A 106 -31.10 -8.74 5.79
C ILE A 106 -29.58 -8.86 5.76
N ALA A 107 -28.87 -7.90 5.14
CA ALA A 107 -27.41 -7.88 5.13
C ALA A 107 -26.85 -7.81 6.55
N LYS A 108 -27.42 -6.94 7.40
CA LYS A 108 -27.07 -6.86 8.82
C LYS A 108 -27.27 -8.19 9.55
N LYS A 109 -28.39 -8.89 9.31
CA LYS A 109 -28.67 -10.20 9.93
C LYS A 109 -27.71 -11.30 9.45
N LYS A 110 -27.25 -11.21 8.20
CA LYS A 110 -26.34 -12.19 7.56
C LYS A 110 -24.86 -11.82 7.72
N GLY A 111 -24.54 -10.69 8.33
CA GLY A 111 -23.17 -10.21 8.48
C GLY A 111 -22.50 -9.83 7.16
N ILE A 112 -23.27 -9.46 6.14
CA ILE A 112 -22.75 -8.98 4.85
C ILE A 112 -22.54 -7.47 4.93
N ILE A 113 -21.35 -7.02 4.56
CA ILE A 113 -21.03 -5.59 4.46
C ILE A 113 -21.59 -5.07 3.14
N LEU A 114 -22.32 -3.96 3.19
CA LEU A 114 -22.83 -3.28 2.01
C LEU A 114 -22.03 -1.99 1.80
N LEU A 115 -21.54 -1.80 0.58
CA LEU A 115 -20.87 -0.58 0.14
C LEU A 115 -21.53 -0.08 -1.14
N GLU A 116 -21.46 1.22 -1.35
CA GLU A 116 -21.82 1.87 -2.60
C GLU A 116 -20.55 2.27 -3.38
N GLU A 117 -20.66 2.51 -4.69
CA GLU A 117 -19.54 3.01 -5.50
C GLU A 117 -18.90 4.27 -4.87
N LYS A 118 -19.71 5.16 -4.29
CA LYS A 118 -19.25 6.38 -3.61
C LYS A 118 -18.40 6.11 -2.36
N ASP A 119 -18.47 4.90 -1.79
CA ASP A 119 -17.67 4.50 -0.63
C ASP A 119 -16.30 3.97 -1.05
N LEU A 120 -16.08 3.71 -2.35
CA LEU A 120 -14.78 3.35 -2.88
C LEU A 120 -13.88 4.59 -3.03
N PRO A 121 -12.60 4.49 -2.67
CA PRO A 121 -11.66 5.58 -2.93
C PRO A 121 -11.53 5.82 -4.43
N ARG A 122 -11.46 7.10 -4.79
CA ARG A 122 -11.30 7.52 -6.19
C ARG A 122 -9.88 7.22 -6.66
N PHE A 123 -9.70 7.10 -7.97
CA PHE A 123 -8.38 6.89 -8.58
C PHE A 123 -7.32 7.87 -8.07
N ASN A 124 -7.67 9.15 -7.97
CA ASN A 124 -6.77 10.22 -7.52
C ASN A 124 -6.33 10.02 -6.06
N GLU A 125 -7.23 9.50 -5.22
CA GLU A 125 -6.96 9.21 -3.81
C GLU A 125 -6.04 7.99 -3.70
N ILE A 126 -6.31 6.93 -4.48
CA ILE A 126 -5.44 5.76 -4.57
C ILE A 126 -4.04 6.16 -5.05
N LEU A 127 -3.95 6.98 -6.11
CA LEU A 127 -2.66 7.48 -6.61
C LEU A 127 -1.92 8.31 -5.56
N ALA A 128 -2.62 9.19 -4.84
CA ALA A 128 -2.02 9.98 -3.78
C ALA A 128 -1.47 9.08 -2.65
N GLU A 129 -2.22 8.04 -2.25
CA GLU A 129 -1.76 7.06 -1.26
C GLU A 129 -0.61 6.19 -1.79
N GLN A 130 -0.62 5.79 -3.07
CA GLN A 130 0.51 5.10 -3.71
C GLN A 130 1.76 5.98 -3.72
N PHE A 131 1.61 7.26 -4.05
CA PHE A 131 2.70 8.20 -4.06
C PHE A 131 3.28 8.39 -2.66
N LYS A 132 2.42 8.61 -1.65
CA LYS A 132 2.85 8.68 -0.24
C LYS A 132 3.57 7.41 0.18
N PHE A 133 2.99 6.24 -0.07
CA PHE A 133 3.57 4.96 0.29
C PHE A 133 4.97 4.75 -0.32
N VAL A 134 5.15 5.09 -1.59
CA VAL A 134 6.41 4.89 -2.32
C VAL A 134 7.43 6.00 -2.08
N PHE A 135 7.03 7.24 -1.80
CA PHE A 135 7.98 8.36 -1.79
C PHE A 135 8.09 9.09 -0.45
N LEU A 136 7.09 8.97 0.44
CA LEU A 136 7.00 9.71 1.69
C LEU A 136 7.01 8.75 2.89
N PRO A 137 8.18 8.26 3.34
CA PRO A 137 8.25 7.54 4.60
C PRO A 137 7.75 8.40 5.76
N ASP A 138 6.87 7.80 6.56
CA ASP A 138 6.35 8.37 7.79
C ASP A 138 7.20 7.96 9.01
N GLU A 139 6.84 8.48 10.19
CA GLU A 139 7.53 8.19 11.46
C GLU A 139 7.40 6.73 11.94
N ASN A 140 6.40 6.01 11.42
CA ASN A 140 6.08 4.63 11.80
C ASN A 140 6.79 3.61 10.90
N ALA A 141 7.44 4.04 9.81
CA ALA A 141 8.22 3.16 8.95
C ALA A 141 9.41 2.53 9.69
N SER A 142 9.39 1.20 9.82
CA SER A 142 10.57 0.41 10.19
C SER A 142 11.60 0.48 9.07
N GLY A 143 12.80 1.02 9.35
CA GLY A 143 13.89 1.07 8.38
C GLY A 143 14.36 -0.33 8.00
N GLU A 144 14.03 -0.76 6.77
CA GLU A 144 14.43 -2.03 6.18
C GLU A 144 14.78 -1.78 4.71
N PRO A 145 16.05 -1.44 4.35
CA PRO A 145 17.30 -1.70 5.08
C PRO A 145 17.97 -0.46 5.70
N PHE A 146 17.45 0.74 5.44
CA PHE A 146 18.15 1.98 5.74
C PHE A 146 17.27 2.99 6.47
N TRP A 147 17.93 3.92 7.14
CA TRP A 147 17.35 5.17 7.61
C TRP A 147 17.92 6.31 6.76
N THR A 148 17.22 7.44 6.67
CA THR A 148 17.72 8.65 5.99
C THR A 148 17.21 9.90 6.70
N LEU A 149 17.60 11.06 6.19
CA LEU A 149 17.10 12.36 6.60
C LEU A 149 16.21 12.96 5.49
N MET A 150 15.01 13.38 5.86
CA MET A 150 14.09 14.07 4.95
C MET A 150 13.73 15.44 5.49
N GLU A 151 13.56 16.41 4.60
CA GLU A 151 13.08 17.74 4.95
C GLU A 151 11.64 17.66 5.43
N ILE A 152 11.32 18.53 6.39
CA ILE A 152 9.99 18.64 6.97
C ILE A 152 9.48 20.05 6.74
N GLU A 153 8.20 20.16 6.47
CA GLU A 153 7.45 21.41 6.49
C GLU A 153 6.19 21.19 7.32
N ASN A 154 5.95 22.04 8.33
CA ASN A 154 4.80 21.94 9.25
C ASN A 154 4.64 20.58 9.95
N GLY A 155 5.74 19.87 10.22
CA GLY A 155 5.73 18.55 10.85
C GLY A 155 5.51 17.37 9.89
N GLU A 156 5.21 17.65 8.62
CA GLU A 156 5.03 16.64 7.57
C GLU A 156 6.25 16.55 6.65
N ASN A 157 6.46 15.38 6.05
CA ASN A 157 7.51 15.17 5.07
C ASN A 157 7.10 15.80 3.73
N ASN A 158 7.94 16.68 3.18
CA ASN A 158 7.66 17.35 1.89
C ASN A 158 8.16 16.56 0.67
N GLY A 159 8.83 15.42 0.87
CA GLY A 159 9.37 14.55 -0.17
C GLY A 159 10.81 14.83 -0.57
N ASN A 160 11.44 15.87 -0.02
CA ASN A 160 12.84 16.16 -0.29
C ASN A 160 13.76 15.40 0.68
N TYR A 161 14.78 14.77 0.13
CA TYR A 161 15.86 14.18 0.90
C TYR A 161 16.83 15.28 1.32
N VAL A 162 17.36 15.19 2.54
CA VAL A 162 18.48 16.04 2.94
C VAL A 162 19.72 15.53 2.21
N CYS A 163 20.14 16.28 1.20
CA CYS A 163 21.32 15.97 0.41
C CYS A 163 22.55 16.69 0.97
N MET A 164 23.70 16.01 0.93
CA MET A 164 24.99 16.66 1.12
C MET A 164 25.49 17.23 -0.21
N PRO A 165 26.13 18.42 -0.21
CA PRO A 165 26.77 18.95 -1.41
C PRO A 165 27.87 17.99 -1.86
N SER A 166 27.85 17.67 -3.15
CA SER A 166 28.75 16.70 -3.77
C SER A 166 30.02 17.36 -4.34
N ASN A 167 30.96 16.53 -4.80
CA ASN A 167 32.06 16.92 -5.69
C ASN A 167 31.58 17.02 -7.16
N ALA A 168 32.47 17.42 -8.09
CA ALA A 168 32.12 17.68 -9.50
C ALA A 168 31.54 16.48 -10.30
N GLU A 169 31.49 15.27 -9.73
CA GLU A 169 31.06 14.04 -10.40
C GLU A 169 29.58 13.69 -10.20
N TYR A 170 28.95 14.16 -9.10
CA TYR A 170 27.55 13.89 -8.79
C TYR A 170 26.80 15.17 -8.41
N ASP A 171 25.50 15.24 -8.68
CA ASP A 171 24.69 16.41 -8.35
C ASP A 171 24.36 16.44 -6.85
N PHE A 172 24.03 15.27 -6.29
CA PHE A 172 23.57 15.14 -4.90
C PHE A 172 24.04 13.83 -4.25
N ILE A 173 24.32 13.91 -2.94
CA ILE A 173 24.63 12.75 -2.11
C ILE A 173 23.52 12.55 -1.09
N ILE A 174 22.89 11.37 -1.09
CA ILE A 174 21.87 11.01 -0.11
C ILE A 174 22.48 10.06 0.94
N PRO A 175 22.54 10.46 2.22
CA PRO A 175 23.03 9.59 3.26
C PRO A 175 21.97 8.54 3.65
N LEU A 176 22.41 7.28 3.66
CA LEU A 176 21.69 6.11 4.14
C LEU A 176 22.38 5.62 5.43
N PHE A 177 21.63 5.37 6.48
CA PHE A 177 22.17 4.97 7.78
C PHE A 177 21.70 3.55 8.13
N ILE A 178 22.59 2.76 8.74
CA ILE A 178 22.25 1.41 9.18
C ILE A 178 21.32 1.36 10.39
N SER A 179 21.16 2.46 11.11
CA SER A 179 20.26 2.52 12.27
C SER A 179 19.72 3.92 12.52
N LYS A 180 18.53 3.97 13.14
CA LYS A 180 17.91 5.23 13.60
C LYS A 180 18.85 6.02 14.49
N LYS A 181 19.56 5.35 15.40
CA LYS A 181 20.49 6.00 16.33
C LYS A 181 21.60 6.75 15.59
N VAL A 182 22.23 6.10 14.61
CA VAL A 182 23.29 6.74 13.81
C VAL A 182 22.72 7.95 13.04
N ALA A 183 21.54 7.80 12.43
CA ALA A 183 20.88 8.88 11.71
C ALA A 183 20.54 10.08 12.62
N GLU A 184 20.04 9.84 13.84
CA GLU A 184 19.70 10.90 14.80
C GLU A 184 20.96 11.63 15.29
N THR A 185 22.03 10.91 15.62
CA THR A 185 23.31 11.53 16.01
C THR A 185 23.88 12.37 14.86
N PHE A 186 23.80 11.85 13.63
CA PHE A 186 24.22 12.57 12.43
C PHE A 186 23.42 13.85 12.19
N LYS A 187 22.09 13.76 12.28
CA LYS A 187 21.19 14.91 12.22
C LYS A 187 21.54 15.94 13.29
N GLN A 188 21.67 15.53 14.55
CA GLN A 188 21.96 16.44 15.65
C GLN A 188 23.25 17.23 15.40
N LYS A 189 24.29 16.55 14.93
CA LYS A 189 25.60 17.16 14.70
C LYS A 189 25.64 18.10 13.48
N TYR A 190 25.10 17.67 12.34
CA TYR A 190 25.26 18.40 11.08
C TYR A 190 24.04 19.24 10.68
N TYR A 191 22.86 18.93 11.22
CA TYR A 191 21.56 19.49 10.79
C TYR A 191 20.64 19.86 11.97
N GLY A 192 21.16 20.02 13.19
CA GLY A 192 20.35 20.23 14.39
C GLY A 192 19.37 21.42 14.34
N ASN A 193 19.68 22.43 13.53
CA ASN A 193 18.85 23.64 13.35
C ASN A 193 17.99 23.61 12.07
N ARG A 194 18.05 22.55 11.24
CA ARG A 194 17.22 22.42 10.05
C ARG A 194 15.92 21.68 10.36
N GLU A 195 14.85 22.06 9.67
CA GLU A 195 13.59 21.31 9.68
C GLU A 195 13.76 20.04 8.86
N CYS A 196 14.27 18.99 9.50
CA CYS A 196 14.38 17.66 8.93
C CYS A 196 14.10 16.61 10.00
N ALA A 197 13.84 15.36 9.60
CA ALA A 197 13.77 14.24 10.52
C ALA A 197 14.32 12.94 9.93
N VAL A 198 14.64 12.05 10.85
CA VAL A 198 15.01 10.68 10.54
C VAL A 198 13.79 9.88 10.11
N ARG A 199 13.92 9.17 8.99
CA ARG A 199 12.88 8.31 8.42
C ARG A 199 13.44 6.95 8.03
N GLY A 200 12.67 5.89 8.29
CA GLY A 200 12.99 4.55 7.81
C GLY A 200 12.63 4.42 6.34
N ILE A 201 13.51 3.82 5.54
CA ILE A 201 13.27 3.51 4.13
C ILE A 201 12.83 2.05 4.04
N ARG A 202 11.62 1.82 3.52
CA ARG A 202 11.13 0.49 3.14
C ARG A 202 11.63 0.12 1.73
N ARG A 203 11.59 -1.16 1.37
CA ARG A 203 11.99 -1.65 0.02
C ARG A 203 11.32 -0.89 -1.13
N GLU A 204 10.04 -0.57 -1.01
CA GLU A 204 9.29 0.15 -2.05
C GLU A 204 9.78 1.59 -2.21
N GLN A 205 10.17 2.24 -1.12
CA GLN A 205 10.77 3.57 -1.13
C GLN A 205 12.20 3.55 -1.65
N LEU A 206 12.97 2.52 -1.28
CA LEU A 206 14.29 2.31 -1.85
C LEU A 206 14.21 2.11 -3.37
N PHE A 207 13.18 1.39 -3.85
CA PHE A 207 12.91 1.24 -5.27
C PHE A 207 12.63 2.59 -5.93
N GLY A 208 11.72 3.40 -5.37
CA GLY A 208 11.43 4.75 -5.86
C GLY A 208 12.69 5.63 -5.94
N LEU A 209 13.50 5.62 -4.89
CA LEU A 209 14.77 6.35 -4.81
C LEU A 209 15.78 5.91 -5.87
N VAL A 210 15.86 4.60 -6.12
CA VAL A 210 16.72 4.00 -7.15
C VAL A 210 16.23 4.26 -8.58
N GLU A 211 14.93 4.48 -8.76
CA GLU A 211 14.37 4.94 -10.04
C GLU A 211 14.66 6.43 -10.29
N PHE A 212 14.67 7.27 -9.26
CA PHE A 212 15.04 8.69 -9.39
C PHE A 212 16.46 8.91 -9.89
N THR A 213 17.39 8.00 -9.61
CA THR A 213 18.77 8.12 -10.12
C THR A 213 18.87 7.94 -11.64
N LYS A 214 17.79 7.57 -12.34
CA LYS A 214 17.76 7.55 -13.81
C LYS A 214 17.61 8.96 -14.40
N ILE A 215 17.08 9.89 -13.60
CA ILE A 215 16.76 11.26 -14.02
C ILE A 215 17.75 12.25 -13.39
N HIS A 216 18.26 11.93 -12.19
CA HIS A 216 19.20 12.75 -11.45
C HIS A 216 20.51 12.01 -11.21
N ASN A 217 21.64 12.71 -11.25
CA ASN A 217 22.96 12.12 -10.99
C ASN A 217 23.22 12.04 -9.48
N ILE A 218 22.62 11.06 -8.82
CA ILE A 218 22.64 10.88 -7.36
C ILE A 218 23.54 9.71 -6.97
N ILE A 219 24.26 9.87 -5.87
CA ILE A 219 24.98 8.78 -5.21
C ILE A 219 24.57 8.62 -3.74
N PHE A 220 24.77 7.43 -3.18
CA PHE A 220 24.38 7.11 -1.80
C PHE A 220 25.60 6.84 -0.93
N TRP A 221 25.60 7.41 0.27
CA TRP A 221 26.59 7.10 1.32
C TRP A 221 25.95 6.23 2.38
N LEU A 222 26.44 5.01 2.55
CA LEU A 222 26.07 4.16 3.67
C LEU A 222 26.92 4.52 4.88
N VAL A 223 26.35 5.31 5.78
CA VAL A 223 26.98 5.74 7.04
C VAL A 223 26.80 4.63 8.08
N LEU A 224 27.93 4.15 8.61
CA LEU A 224 27.98 2.99 9.50
C LEU A 224 28.20 3.34 10.96
N SER A 225 28.90 4.44 11.24
CA SER A 225 29.30 4.85 12.58
C SER A 225 28.65 6.18 12.96
N GLN A 226 28.54 6.40 14.27
CA GLN A 226 28.16 7.72 14.77
C GLN A 226 29.29 8.70 14.42
N PRO A 227 28.95 9.95 14.05
CA PRO A 227 29.98 10.91 13.70
C PRO A 227 30.82 11.32 14.92
N GLU A 228 32.14 11.20 14.78
CA GLU A 228 33.17 11.61 15.73
C GLU A 228 33.64 13.04 15.40
N GLU A 229 34.42 13.68 16.28
CA GLU A 229 34.86 15.08 16.12
C GLU A 229 35.38 15.39 14.71
N ASP A 230 36.18 14.49 14.13
CA ASP A 230 36.86 14.67 12.85
C ASP A 230 36.10 14.14 11.61
N GLY A 231 34.93 13.52 11.78
CA GLY A 231 34.15 13.00 10.64
C GLY A 231 33.28 11.78 10.95
N PHE A 232 32.99 10.99 9.92
CA PHE A 232 32.21 9.74 10.02
C PHE A 232 32.61 8.77 8.93
N ASP A 233 32.47 7.47 9.19
CA ASP A 233 32.76 6.43 8.20
C ASP A 233 31.55 6.18 7.30
N TYR A 234 31.82 6.09 6.00
CA TYR A 234 30.81 5.75 5.01
C TYR A 234 31.35 4.87 3.88
N PHE A 235 30.45 4.11 3.27
CA PHE A 235 30.69 3.41 2.01
C PHE A 235 29.88 4.04 0.88
N ILE A 236 30.47 4.10 -0.31
CA ILE A 236 29.72 4.47 -1.51
C ILE A 236 28.87 3.29 -1.97
N LEU A 237 27.55 3.50 -1.95
CA LEU A 237 26.56 2.61 -2.53
C LEU A 237 26.13 3.18 -3.89
N THR A 238 26.46 2.45 -4.96
CA THR A 238 25.98 2.77 -6.30
C THR A 238 24.55 2.24 -6.49
N THR A 239 23.81 2.83 -7.43
CA THR A 239 22.48 2.36 -7.82
C THR A 239 22.47 0.87 -8.17
N GLU A 240 23.51 0.36 -8.85
CA GLU A 240 23.64 -1.06 -9.18
C GLU A 240 23.74 -1.94 -7.92
N LYS A 241 24.56 -1.53 -6.94
CA LYS A 241 24.69 -2.25 -5.66
C LYS A 241 23.39 -2.23 -4.86
N LEU A 242 22.64 -1.12 -4.89
CA LEU A 242 21.34 -1.03 -4.25
C LEU A 242 20.33 -1.98 -4.89
N ARG A 243 20.23 -1.96 -6.23
CA ARG A 243 19.35 -2.87 -6.99
C ARG A 243 19.66 -4.33 -6.74
N LYS A 244 20.94 -4.70 -6.73
CA LYS A 244 21.36 -6.11 -6.63
C LYS A 244 21.15 -6.71 -5.24
N ASN A 245 21.38 -5.93 -4.18
CA ASN A 245 21.50 -6.46 -2.83
C ASN A 245 20.30 -6.15 -1.93
N TYR A 246 19.46 -5.17 -2.28
CA TYR A 246 18.41 -4.65 -1.40
C TYR A 246 17.02 -4.53 -2.06
N LEU A 247 16.93 -4.74 -3.38
CA LEU A 247 15.70 -4.71 -4.16
C LEU A 247 15.46 -6.04 -4.87
#